data_AF-A0A1V0UZW0-F1
#
_entry.id   AF-A0A1V0UZW0-F1
#
_cell.length_a   1.000
_cell.length_b   1.000
_cell.length_c   1.000
_cell.angle_alpha   90.00
_cell.angle_beta   90.00
_cell.angle_gamma   90.00
#
_symmetry.space_group_name_H-M   'P 1'
#
loop_
_entity.id
_entity.type
_entity.pdbx_description
1 polymer ?
#
loop_
_entity_poly.entity_id
_entity_poly.type
_entity_poly.pdbx_seq_one_letter_code
_entity_poly.pdbx_strand_id
1 'polypeptide(L)'
;MSTIIINGRSYNVNGSNIVVENNNVYVNGKLIEKNLSGEVTIKFDGVLANLNSKGSIIVNGDINGNVDANGSINCGNISGDVNCRGSVTCYNVKGDLYAGGSITILKGKI
;
A
#
# COMPACT_ATOMS: atom_id res chain seq x y z
N MET A 1 -17.32 1.15 4.94
CA MET A 1 -16.62 2.43 4.87
C MET A 1 -15.24 2.21 5.43
N SER A 2 -14.20 2.64 4.73
CA SER A 2 -12.81 2.40 5.12
C SER A 2 -12.14 3.72 5.48
N THR A 3 -11.06 3.65 6.24
CA THR A 3 -10.28 4.83 6.60
C THR A 3 -8.91 4.76 5.95
N ILE A 4 -8.56 5.81 5.21
CA ILE A 4 -7.20 6.05 4.74
C ILE A 4 -6.58 7.16 5.58
N ILE A 5 -5.34 6.96 6.00
CA ILE A 5 -4.56 7.91 6.75
C ILE A 5 -3.37 8.31 5.88
N ILE A 6 -3.28 9.58 5.52
CA ILE A 6 -2.22 10.15 4.68
C ILE A 6 -1.47 11.17 5.53
N ASN A 7 -0.19 10.92 5.80
CA ASN A 7 0.65 11.77 6.65
C ASN A 7 -0.02 12.14 8.00
N GLY A 8 -0.67 11.16 8.63
CA GLY A 8 -1.38 11.32 9.90
C GLY A 8 -2.80 11.90 9.81
N ARG A 9 -3.23 12.41 8.65
CA ARG A 9 -4.61 12.89 8.43
C ARG A 9 -5.52 11.75 8.01
N SER A 10 -6.66 11.60 8.68
CA SER A 10 -7.63 10.53 8.41
C SER A 10 -8.73 11.00 7.45
N TYR A 11 -9.07 10.15 6.48
CA TYR A 11 -10.13 10.38 5.51
C TYR A 11 -11.03 9.15 5.44
N ASN A 12 -12.34 9.37 5.57
CA ASN A 12 -13.33 8.33 5.36
C ASN A 12 -13.59 8.17 3.86
N VAL A 13 -13.36 6.97 3.35
CA VAL A 13 -13.46 6.68 1.92
C VAL A 13 -14.31 5.43 1.69
N ASN A 14 -14.99 5.42 0.55
CA ASN A 14 -15.70 4.25 0.04
C ASN A 14 -14.91 3.74 -1.17
N GLY A 15 -13.82 3.03 -0.90
CA GLY A 15 -13.03 2.41 -1.96
C GLY A 15 -11.92 1.52 -1.45
N SER A 16 -11.47 0.64 -2.35
CA SER A 16 -10.49 -0.41 -2.10
C SER A 16 -9.32 -0.36 -3.09
N ASN A 17 -9.33 0.59 -4.04
CA ASN A 17 -8.21 0.85 -4.94
C ASN A 17 -7.58 2.19 -4.57
N ILE A 18 -6.30 2.16 -4.23
CA ILE A 18 -5.52 3.36 -3.91
C ILE A 18 -4.46 3.54 -4.99
N VAL A 19 -4.37 4.76 -5.52
CA VAL A 19 -3.35 5.15 -6.48
C VAL A 19 -2.62 6.38 -5.96
N VAL A 20 -1.30 6.31 -5.92
CA VAL A 20 -0.42 7.44 -5.55
C VAL A 20 0.43 7.80 -6.76
N GLU A 21 0.04 8.86 -7.43
CA GLU A 21 0.70 9.32 -8.65
C GLU A 21 0.83 10.84 -8.65
N ASN A 22 1.93 11.34 -9.22
CA ASN A 22 2.18 12.78 -9.38
C ASN A 22 1.93 13.57 -8.10
N ASN A 23 2.41 13.04 -6.96
CA ASN A 23 2.27 13.63 -5.62
C ASN A 23 0.82 13.74 -5.10
N ASN A 24 -0.11 12.98 -5.67
CA ASN A 24 -1.52 12.99 -5.28
C ASN A 24 -1.96 11.57 -4.88
N VAL A 25 -2.98 11.47 -4.02
CA VAL A 25 -3.59 10.21 -3.59
C VAL A 25 -5.02 10.16 -4.08
N TYR A 26 -5.36 9.07 -4.76
CA TYR A 26 -6.69 8.78 -5.27
C TYR A 26 -7.25 7.51 -4.65
N VAL A 27 -8.54 7.50 -4.34
CA VAL A 27 -9.28 6.30 -3.93
C VAL A 27 -10.41 6.06 -4.94
N ASN A 28 -10.39 4.90 -5.62
CA ASN A 28 -11.29 4.58 -6.73
C ASN A 28 -11.35 5.71 -7.79
N GLY A 29 -10.19 6.32 -8.10
CA GLY A 29 -10.09 7.44 -9.05
C GLY A 29 -10.51 8.80 -8.50
N LYS A 30 -11.08 8.88 -7.30
CA LYS A 30 -11.39 10.17 -6.64
C LYS A 30 -10.17 10.71 -5.92
N LEU A 31 -9.78 11.95 -6.23
CA LEU A 31 -8.72 12.65 -5.52
C LEU A 31 -9.08 12.84 -4.04
N ILE A 32 -8.19 12.42 -3.15
CA ILE A 32 -8.32 12.55 -1.68
C ILE A 32 -7.36 13.61 -1.14
N GLU A 33 -6.11 13.62 -1.59
CA GLU A 33 -5.08 14.57 -1.16
C GLU A 33 -4.13 14.89 -2.31
N LYS A 34 -3.58 16.11 -2.34
CA LYS A 34 -2.75 16.59 -3.46
C LYS A 34 -1.46 17.29 -3.02
N ASN A 35 -0.52 17.40 -3.95
CA ASN A 35 0.74 18.13 -3.78
C ASN A 35 1.56 17.64 -2.56
N LEU A 36 1.55 16.34 -2.30
CA LEU A 36 2.35 15.70 -1.28
C LEU A 36 3.84 15.82 -1.60
N SER A 37 4.66 16.04 -0.58
CA SER A 37 6.10 16.13 -0.72
C SER A 37 6.80 15.48 0.47
N GLY A 38 8.07 15.10 0.28
CA GLY A 38 8.83 14.35 1.28
C GLY A 38 8.40 12.89 1.38
N GLU A 39 8.64 12.28 2.53
CA GLU A 39 8.19 10.91 2.82
C GLU A 39 6.65 10.88 2.97
N VAL A 40 5.98 10.10 2.12
CA VAL A 40 4.53 9.94 2.14
C VAL A 40 4.18 8.64 2.82
N THR A 41 3.54 8.72 3.99
CA THR A 41 3.02 7.56 4.71
C THR A 41 1.53 7.40 4.43
N ILE A 42 1.16 6.26 3.88
CA ILE A 42 -0.24 5.88 3.65
C ILE A 42 -0.54 4.63 4.45
N LYS A 43 -1.47 4.76 5.38
CA LYS A 43 -2.06 3.66 6.15
C LYS A 43 -3.51 3.49 5.75
N PHE A 44 -3.88 2.28 5.36
CA PHE A 44 -5.27 1.91 5.10
C PHE A 44 -5.72 0.89 6.13
N ASP A 45 -6.90 1.10 6.71
CA ASP A 45 -7.57 0.13 7.57
C ASP A 45 -8.75 -0.48 6.80
N GLY A 46 -8.63 -1.76 6.50
CA GLY A 46 -9.56 -2.54 5.68
C GLY A 46 -8.87 -3.42 4.64
N VAL A 47 -9.68 -3.97 3.74
CA VAL A 47 -9.22 -4.84 2.64
C VAL A 47 -9.06 -4.02 1.36
N LEU A 48 -7.88 -4.07 0.75
CA LEU A 48 -7.61 -3.44 -0.55
C LEU A 48 -7.76 -4.45 -1.68
N ALA A 49 -8.26 -4.00 -2.82
CA ALA A 49 -8.22 -4.76 -4.06
C ALA A 49 -6.88 -4.55 -4.78
N ASN A 50 -6.43 -3.31 -4.94
CA ASN A 50 -5.13 -3.00 -5.56
C ASN A 50 -4.50 -1.75 -4.93
N LEU A 51 -3.17 -1.68 -4.95
CA LEU A 51 -2.43 -0.52 -4.48
C LEU A 51 -1.22 -0.23 -5.38
N ASN A 52 -1.18 0.96 -5.97
CA ASN A 52 -0.07 1.43 -6.79
C ASN A 52 0.51 2.73 -6.18
N SER A 53 1.81 2.76 -5.91
CA SER A 53 2.48 3.94 -5.38
C SER A 53 3.87 4.16 -5.96
N LYS A 54 4.18 5.40 -6.34
CA LYS A 54 5.57 5.79 -6.64
C LYS A 54 6.43 6.00 -5.38
N GLY A 55 5.86 5.91 -4.18
CA GLY A 55 6.55 6.07 -2.90
C GLY A 55 6.55 4.79 -2.06
N SER A 56 6.98 4.89 -0.80
CA SER A 56 6.86 3.80 0.18
C SER A 56 5.41 3.60 0.62
N ILE A 57 5.10 2.37 1.05
CA ILE A 57 3.74 1.91 1.37
C ILE A 57 3.74 1.28 2.77
N ILE A 58 2.77 1.65 3.62
CA ILE A 58 2.57 1.03 4.95
C ILE A 58 1.10 0.64 5.16
N VAL A 59 0.69 -0.56 4.77
CA VAL A 59 -0.69 -1.04 4.92
C VAL A 59 -0.85 -1.84 6.21
N ASN A 60 -1.68 -1.36 7.14
CA ASN A 60 -2.04 -2.11 8.35
C ASN A 60 -3.29 -2.96 8.09
N GLY A 61 -3.18 -3.91 7.15
CA GLY A 61 -4.31 -4.66 6.61
C GLY A 61 -3.89 -5.61 5.50
N ASP A 62 -4.83 -6.41 5.01
CA ASP A 62 -4.59 -7.36 3.93
C ASP A 62 -4.93 -6.76 2.56
N ILE A 63 -4.15 -7.13 1.55
CA ILE A 63 -4.31 -6.69 0.17
C ILE A 63 -4.70 -7.90 -0.67
N ASN A 64 -5.89 -7.90 -1.24
CA ASN A 64 -6.42 -9.05 -1.98
C ASN A 64 -5.93 -9.14 -3.44
N GLY A 65 -5.31 -8.09 -3.96
CA GLY A 65 -4.72 -8.09 -5.31
C GLY A 65 -3.29 -7.61 -5.29
N ASN A 66 -2.90 -6.89 -6.34
CA ASN A 66 -1.49 -6.63 -6.63
C ASN A 66 -0.99 -5.34 -5.97
N VAL A 67 0.31 -5.32 -5.67
CA VAL A 67 1.01 -4.16 -5.12
C VAL A 67 2.19 -3.79 -6.02
N ASP A 68 2.22 -2.54 -6.47
CA ASP A 68 3.35 -1.96 -7.19
C ASP A 68 3.87 -0.74 -6.43
N ALA A 69 5.14 -0.78 -6.04
CA ALA A 69 5.80 0.27 -5.28
C ALA A 69 7.21 0.58 -5.81
N ASN A 70 7.52 1.86 -6.04
CA ASN A 70 8.92 2.26 -6.22
C ASN A 70 9.67 2.41 -4.88
N GLY A 71 8.96 2.58 -3.77
CA GLY A 71 9.56 2.65 -2.43
C GLY A 71 9.66 1.28 -1.76
N SER A 72 9.69 1.26 -0.42
CA SER A 72 9.58 0.02 0.36
C SER A 72 8.11 -0.26 0.73
N ILE A 73 7.76 -1.54 0.89
CA ILE A 73 6.41 -1.99 1.25
C ILE A 73 6.45 -2.61 2.65
N ASN A 74 5.55 -2.16 3.53
CA ASN A 74 5.22 -2.84 4.79
C ASN A 74 3.71 -3.12 4.80
N CYS A 75 3.29 -4.38 4.91
CA CYS A 75 1.89 -4.75 4.76
C CYS A 75 1.47 -6.04 5.49
N GLY A 76 0.16 -6.33 5.48
CA GLY A 76 -0.43 -7.58 5.97
C GLY A 76 -0.14 -8.80 5.08
N ASN A 77 -1.18 -9.60 4.84
CA ASN A 77 -1.15 -10.61 3.80
C ASN A 77 -1.43 -9.97 2.43
N ILE A 78 -0.75 -10.44 1.39
CA ILE A 78 -1.02 -10.08 0.00
C ILE A 78 -1.47 -11.33 -0.76
N SER A 79 -2.62 -11.26 -1.41
CA SER A 79 -3.14 -12.38 -2.23
C SER A 79 -2.72 -12.30 -3.71
N GLY A 80 -2.27 -11.15 -4.19
CA GLY A 80 -1.75 -10.97 -5.55
C GLY A 80 -0.22 -10.87 -5.61
N ASP A 81 0.28 -10.35 -6.72
CA ASP A 81 1.70 -10.15 -7.00
C ASP A 81 2.24 -8.86 -6.40
N VAL A 82 3.52 -8.85 -6.05
CA VAL A 82 4.21 -7.72 -5.46
C VAL A 82 5.42 -7.35 -6.30
N ASN A 83 5.43 -6.11 -6.79
CA ASN A 83 6.59 -5.52 -7.46
C ASN A 83 7.06 -4.30 -6.67
N CYS A 84 8.27 -4.39 -6.14
CA CYS A 84 8.84 -3.38 -5.27
C CYS A 84 10.28 -3.06 -5.70
N ARG A 85 10.66 -1.78 -5.81
CA ARG A 85 12.08 -1.43 -5.99
C ARG A 85 12.84 -1.35 -4.66
N GLY A 86 12.16 -1.02 -3.57
CA GLY A 86 12.71 -1.02 -2.22
C GLY A 86 12.65 -2.39 -1.55
N SER A 87 12.62 -2.39 -0.21
CA SER A 87 12.47 -3.62 0.59
C SER A 87 11.00 -3.95 0.82
N VAL A 88 10.67 -5.23 0.99
CA VAL A 88 9.32 -5.71 1.29
C VAL A 88 9.30 -6.38 2.66
N THR A 89 8.38 -5.95 3.51
CA THR A 89 8.02 -6.61 4.77
C THR A 89 6.54 -6.95 4.77
N CYS A 90 6.20 -8.23 4.88
CA CYS A 90 4.80 -8.69 4.87
C CYS A 90 4.64 -10.01 5.63
N TYR A 91 3.41 -10.45 5.89
CA TYR A 91 3.17 -11.75 6.55
C TYR A 91 3.09 -12.91 5.58
N ASN A 92 2.50 -12.71 4.41
CA ASN A 92 2.40 -13.71 3.36
C ASN A 92 2.17 -13.04 2.01
N VAL A 93 2.69 -13.63 0.93
CA VAL A 93 2.32 -13.30 -0.45
C VAL A 93 1.92 -14.59 -1.15
N LYS A 94 0.72 -14.63 -1.74
CA LYS A 94 0.25 -15.80 -2.50
C LYS A 94 0.73 -15.78 -3.95
N GLY A 95 0.89 -14.60 -4.54
CA GLY A 95 1.46 -14.41 -5.87
C GLY A 95 2.98 -14.34 -5.85
N ASP A 96 3.55 -13.85 -6.95
CA ASP A 96 4.99 -13.64 -7.07
C ASP A 96 5.42 -12.38 -6.32
N LEU A 97 6.57 -12.44 -5.64
CA LEU A 97 7.15 -11.31 -4.92
C LEU A 97 8.51 -10.96 -5.50
N TYR A 98 8.60 -9.76 -6.08
CA TYR A 98 9.84 -9.13 -6.51
C TYR A 98 10.13 -7.90 -5.65
N ALA A 99 11.34 -7.85 -5.09
CA ALA A 99 11.88 -6.69 -4.40
C ALA A 99 13.30 -6.38 -4.91
N GLY A 100 13.59 -5.12 -5.21
CA GLY A 100 14.96 -4.67 -5.48
C GLY A 100 15.83 -4.63 -4.21
N GLY A 101 15.21 -4.49 -3.04
CA GLY A 101 15.84 -4.56 -1.72
C GLY A 101 15.64 -5.90 -1.03
N SER A 102 15.69 -5.89 0.31
CA SER A 102 15.50 -7.10 1.11
C SER A 102 14.04 -7.52 1.19
N ILE A 103 13.80 -8.83 1.28
CA ILE A 103 12.47 -9.41 1.47
C ILE A 103 12.42 -10.03 2.87
N THR A 104 11.48 -9.57 3.69
CA THR A 104 11.24 -10.09 5.04
C THR A 104 9.80 -10.60 5.14
N ILE A 105 9.66 -11.92 5.29
CA ILE A 105 8.37 -12.55 5.57
C ILE A 105 8.25 -12.74 7.09
N LEU A 106 7.33 -12.02 7.70
CA LEU A 106 7.04 -12.08 9.13
C LEU A 106 6.26 -13.36 9.43
N LYS A 107 6.72 -14.12 10.41
CA LYS A 107 5.98 -15.29 10.90
C LYS A 107 4.90 -14.83 11.88
N GLY A 108 3.63 -14.97 11.47
CA GLY A 108 2.48 -14.84 12.38
C GLY A 108 1.61 -13.61 12.17
N LYS A 109 0.60 -13.76 11.31
CA LYS A 109 -0.69 -13.07 11.45
C LYS A 109 -1.74 -14.18 11.42
N ILE A 110 -2.27 -14.52 12.60
CA ILE A 110 -3.36 -15.51 12.73
C ILE A 110 -4.60 -14.93 12.05
#